data_AF-A0A521SYH3-F1
#
_entry.id   AF-A0A521SYH3-F1
#
_cell.length_a   1.000
_cell.length_b   1.000
_cell.length_c   1.000
_cell.angle_alpha   90.00
_cell.angle_beta   90.00
_cell.angle_gamma   90.00
#
_symmetry.space_group_name_H-M   'P 1'
#
loop_
_entity.id
_entity.type
_entity.pdbx_description
1 polymer ?
#
loop_
_entity_poly.entity_id
_entity_poly.type
_entity_poly.pdbx_seq_one_letter_code
_entity_poly.pdbx_strand_id
1 'polypeptide(L)'
;MTPEDAVYVNPASSLKEERSLILQMVAAGKITAEDGEQLLEALEASQPRETGNSGRRGRHSQRRLDGNEVEFLGQMRGLGFHDITMHEYHEMQLHGVSPEFVKAFSDLGFRNLDIDELVQCRIHDITPGFIRSFSQAGWKHVDMDEFIQLRIHGVSADYALQMRELLGKRADVDEIVQFKIHNVSPDYIREVKDAGLTDLSADDIVQLRTHGAQPDYVKAFWDAGLTDLDVDDIVQLRIHNVQPEYVQAARDAGLTDLDVDDLVQLRIHNAQPEYVKAFRDAGLTDLDVEDLVQLRIHNAQPEYVKSFRDAGLTDLDVDEIVQLRIHNVNAEYVNTIRASLGDLDVDEIVQMRIHNVSPEFIAELTQLGFTDLDAETLSEMRNQGVSVNYIRELREMGYVINDLDAIVDLRNSGVTPGFLRGLRDAGLGHLNLDDVVEFRDNGVSIKYVQELSNAGLPSLSADDYYDLDYAGVSGELVRVLMEAGLKEIKTDQLTELAEAGVTIELVRALMEAGLKEIKPGQLAELAEAGVTVQMVRNLAKGGLMDVSVKNLLRQAEQD
;
A
#
# COMPACT_ATOMS: atom_id res chain seq x y z
N MET A 1 -49.99 -31.07 46.08
CA MET A 1 -49.49 -32.22 45.28
C MET A 1 -49.16 -31.67 43.91
N THR A 2 -47.98 -31.82 43.32
CA THR A 2 -46.66 -32.34 43.72
C THR A 2 -45.73 -31.95 42.56
N PRO A 3 -44.40 -31.89 42.78
CA PRO A 3 -43.43 -31.61 41.72
C PRO A 3 -43.21 -32.89 40.90
N GLU A 4 -43.67 -32.93 39.64
CA GLU A 4 -43.54 -34.15 38.82
C GLU A 4 -43.47 -33.95 37.29
N ASP A 5 -43.02 -32.80 36.77
CA ASP A 5 -42.81 -32.61 35.32
C ASP A 5 -41.41 -32.02 34.98
N ALA A 6 -40.36 -32.52 35.62
CA ALA A 6 -39.00 -32.30 35.16
C ALA A 6 -38.63 -33.39 34.15
N VAL A 7 -38.72 -33.07 32.85
CA VAL A 7 -38.17 -33.90 31.77
C VAL A 7 -36.68 -34.07 32.03
N TYR A 8 -36.28 -35.29 32.38
CA TYR A 8 -34.88 -35.66 32.54
C TYR A 8 -34.25 -35.76 31.14
N VAL A 9 -33.65 -34.67 30.65
CA VAL A 9 -32.84 -34.70 29.43
C VAL A 9 -31.54 -35.42 29.78
N ASN A 10 -31.26 -36.51 29.07
CA ASN A 10 -30.02 -37.26 29.23
C ASN A 10 -28.85 -36.37 28.77
N PRO A 11 -27.87 -36.03 29.63
CA PRO A 11 -26.77 -35.14 29.25
C PRO A 11 -25.93 -35.67 28.08
N ALA A 12 -25.92 -36.99 27.85
CA ALA A 12 -25.21 -37.60 26.73
C ALA A 12 -25.92 -37.43 25.37
N SER A 13 -27.24 -37.19 25.34
CA SER A 13 -27.96 -36.96 24.09
C SER A 13 -27.78 -35.54 23.58
N SER A 14 -27.73 -34.54 24.47
CA SER A 14 -27.53 -33.14 24.06
C SER A 14 -26.13 -32.89 23.50
N LEU A 15 -25.10 -33.61 23.97
CA LEU A 15 -23.72 -33.47 23.48
C LEU A 15 -23.52 -34.04 22.07
N LYS A 16 -24.16 -35.17 21.72
CA LYS A 16 -24.14 -35.70 20.34
C LYS A 16 -24.90 -34.79 19.38
N GLU A 17 -26.00 -34.19 19.84
CA GLU A 17 -26.77 -33.20 19.08
C GLU A 17 -25.96 -31.91 18.84
N GLU A 18 -25.28 -31.39 19.86
CA GLU A 18 -24.42 -30.21 19.76
C GLU A 18 -23.20 -30.46 18.84
N ARG A 19 -22.57 -31.64 18.93
CA ARG A 19 -21.48 -32.06 18.01
C ARG A 19 -21.95 -32.12 16.56
N SER A 20 -23.14 -32.69 16.32
CA SER A 20 -23.73 -32.78 14.97
C SER A 20 -24.05 -31.40 14.39
N LEU A 21 -24.53 -30.47 15.23
CA LEU A 21 -24.81 -29.10 14.80
C LEU A 21 -23.54 -28.35 14.36
N ILE A 22 -22.44 -28.51 15.11
CA ILE A 22 -21.15 -27.89 14.79
C ILE A 22 -20.64 -28.41 13.43
N LEU A 23 -20.70 -29.72 13.21
CA LEU A 23 -20.29 -30.33 11.93
C LEU A 23 -21.16 -29.88 10.76
N GLN A 24 -22.48 -29.73 10.95
CA GLN A 24 -23.38 -29.18 9.93
C GLN A 24 -23.08 -27.72 9.62
N MET A 25 -22.65 -26.93 10.61
CA MET A 25 -22.25 -25.54 10.38
C MET A 25 -20.95 -25.43 9.56
N VAL A 26 -19.98 -26.34 9.78
CA VAL A 26 -18.77 -26.45 8.95
C VAL A 26 -19.13 -26.86 7.52
N ALA A 27 -19.95 -27.91 7.37
CA ALA A 27 -20.37 -28.41 6.05
C ALA A 27 -21.19 -27.38 5.24
N ALA A 28 -21.95 -26.52 5.92
CA ALA A 28 -22.69 -25.43 5.31
C ALA A 28 -21.86 -24.16 5.08
N GLY A 29 -20.56 -24.16 5.40
CA GLY A 29 -19.65 -23.02 5.27
C GLY A 29 -19.99 -21.84 6.20
N LYS A 30 -20.79 -22.08 7.25
CA LYS A 30 -21.21 -21.03 8.21
C LYS A 30 -20.12 -20.70 9.23
N ILE A 31 -19.21 -21.65 9.46
CA ILE A 31 -18.00 -21.50 10.29
C ILE A 31 -16.84 -22.19 9.57
N THR A 32 -15.60 -21.78 9.85
CA THR A 32 -14.42 -22.43 9.28
C THR A 32 -14.17 -23.80 9.91
N ALA A 33 -13.37 -24.64 9.26
CA ALA A 33 -12.98 -25.93 9.83
C ALA A 33 -12.24 -25.78 11.16
N GLU A 34 -11.40 -24.75 11.29
CA GLU A 34 -10.64 -24.44 12.51
C GLU A 34 -11.57 -23.97 13.65
N ASP A 35 -12.56 -23.12 13.36
CA ASP A 35 -13.58 -22.72 14.35
C ASP A 35 -14.44 -23.92 14.79
N GLY A 36 -14.75 -24.82 13.85
CA GLY A 36 -15.45 -26.07 14.13
C GLY A 36 -14.67 -26.97 15.08
N GLU A 37 -13.37 -27.13 14.84
CA GLU A 37 -12.48 -27.93 15.69
C GLU A 37 -12.37 -27.35 17.11
N GLN A 38 -12.23 -26.03 17.25
CA GLN A 38 -12.20 -25.37 18.56
C GLN A 38 -13.51 -25.53 19.35
N LEU A 39 -14.66 -25.45 18.68
CA LEU A 39 -15.97 -25.67 19.32
C LEU A 39 -16.14 -27.13 19.78
N LEU A 40 -15.61 -28.08 19.00
CA LEU A 40 -15.61 -29.49 19.36
C LEU A 40 -14.69 -29.77 20.56
N GLU A 41 -13.49 -29.18 20.60
CA GLU A 41 -12.59 -29.28 21.76
C GLU A 41 -13.20 -28.67 23.03
N ALA A 42 -13.84 -27.50 22.90
CA ALA A 42 -14.52 -26.85 24.03
C ALA A 42 -15.68 -27.70 24.57
N LEU A 43 -16.40 -28.37 23.68
CA LEU A 43 -17.47 -29.30 24.02
C LEU A 43 -16.93 -30.51 24.79
N GLU A 44 -15.80 -31.07 24.36
CA GLU A 44 -15.13 -32.18 25.06
C GLU A 44 -14.51 -31.77 26.42
N ALA A 45 -13.98 -30.54 26.52
CA ALA A 45 -13.40 -30.00 27.76
C ALA A 45 -14.44 -29.74 28.86
N SER A 46 -15.73 -29.64 28.51
CA SER A 46 -16.83 -29.43 29.45
C SER A 46 -17.25 -30.69 30.22
N GLN A 47 -16.65 -31.84 29.93
CA GLN A 47 -16.92 -33.10 30.65
C GLN A 47 -16.40 -33.07 32.09
N PRO A 48 -17.18 -33.57 33.08
CA PRO A 48 -16.67 -33.76 34.43
C PRO A 48 -15.57 -34.83 34.46
N ARG A 49 -14.36 -34.48 34.93
CA ARG A 49 -13.28 -35.45 35.18
C ARG A 49 -13.64 -36.36 36.35
N GLU A 50 -13.84 -37.66 36.10
CA GLU A 50 -13.95 -38.65 37.17
C GLU A 50 -12.60 -38.84 37.88
N THR A 51 -12.46 -38.21 39.05
CA THR A 51 -11.41 -38.55 40.01
C THR A 51 -11.80 -39.80 40.78
N GLY A 52 -10.93 -40.81 40.78
CA GLY A 52 -11.15 -42.07 41.49
C GLY A 52 -11.44 -41.89 42.99
N ASN A 53 -12.48 -42.58 43.47
CA ASN A 53 -12.56 -42.97 44.87
C ASN A 53 -13.14 -44.39 44.99
N SER A 54 -12.32 -45.24 45.58
CA SER A 54 -12.60 -46.60 46.02
C SER A 54 -13.82 -46.69 46.94
N GLY A 55 -14.61 -47.75 46.77
CA GLY A 55 -15.44 -48.28 47.84
C GLY A 55 -16.94 -48.07 47.69
N ARG A 56 -17.54 -48.75 46.70
CA ARG A 56 -18.80 -49.50 46.87
C ARG A 56 -19.01 -50.38 45.65
N ARG A 57 -18.74 -51.68 45.80
CA ARG A 57 -19.23 -52.72 44.89
C ARG A 57 -20.77 -52.73 44.95
N GLY A 58 -21.38 -51.83 44.18
CA GLY A 58 -22.74 -51.98 43.72
C GLY A 58 -22.75 -53.11 42.72
N ARG A 59 -23.57 -54.13 42.98
CA ARG A 59 -23.87 -55.19 42.03
C ARG A 59 -24.29 -54.55 40.71
N HIS A 60 -23.46 -54.63 39.68
CA HIS A 60 -24.02 -54.74 38.34
C HIS A 60 -24.83 -56.03 38.37
N SER A 61 -26.14 -55.90 38.57
CA SER A 61 -27.06 -56.88 38.06
C SER A 61 -26.63 -57.10 36.61
N GLN A 62 -26.14 -58.30 36.31
CA GLN A 62 -26.14 -58.79 34.93
C GLN A 62 -27.57 -58.60 34.46
N ARG A 63 -27.82 -57.48 33.76
CA ARG A 63 -29.08 -57.28 33.05
C ARG A 63 -29.17 -58.50 32.17
N ARG A 64 -30.10 -59.40 32.50
CA ARG A 64 -30.37 -60.53 31.63
C ARG A 64 -30.86 -59.90 30.34
N LEU A 65 -30.11 -60.15 29.28
CA LEU A 65 -30.56 -59.83 27.94
C LEU A 65 -31.94 -60.45 27.75
N ASP A 66 -32.87 -59.69 27.19
CA ASP A 66 -34.17 -60.24 26.85
C ASP A 66 -34.08 -61.20 25.65
N GLY A 67 -35.17 -61.91 25.36
CA GLY A 67 -35.17 -62.92 24.30
C GLY A 67 -34.83 -62.36 22.92
N ASN A 68 -35.24 -61.12 22.64
CA ASN A 68 -35.00 -60.46 21.36
C ASN A 68 -33.54 -60.00 21.25
N GLU A 69 -32.96 -59.45 22.33
CA GLU A 69 -31.55 -59.09 22.42
C GLU A 69 -30.64 -60.30 22.18
N VAL A 70 -30.96 -61.45 22.79
CA VAL A 70 -30.20 -62.69 22.62
C VAL A 70 -30.29 -63.21 21.18
N GLU A 71 -31.47 -63.18 20.57
CA GLU A 71 -31.68 -63.63 19.19
C GLU A 71 -30.93 -62.74 18.19
N PHE A 72 -31.08 -61.41 18.30
CA PHE A 72 -30.41 -60.45 17.43
C PHE A 72 -28.88 -60.57 17.50
N LEU A 73 -28.31 -60.56 18.71
CA LEU A 73 -26.86 -60.68 18.90
C LEU A 73 -26.32 -62.04 18.43
N GLY A 74 -27.12 -63.10 18.54
CA GLY A 74 -26.81 -64.42 18.01
C GLY A 74 -26.74 -64.44 16.49
N GLN A 75 -27.71 -63.81 15.82
CA GLN A 75 -27.75 -63.70 14.35
C GLN A 75 -26.60 -62.82 13.83
N MET A 76 -26.35 -61.67 14.46
CA MET A 76 -25.25 -60.78 14.11
C MET A 76 -23.87 -61.43 14.27
N ARG A 77 -23.68 -62.25 15.31
CA ARG A 77 -22.47 -63.06 15.48
C ARG A 77 -22.26 -64.04 14.33
N GLY A 78 -23.33 -64.63 13.80
CA GLY A 78 -23.29 -65.47 12.61
C GLY A 78 -22.92 -64.73 11.33
N LEU A 79 -23.07 -63.41 11.31
CA LEU A 79 -22.70 -62.52 10.20
C LEU A 79 -21.30 -61.90 10.38
N GLY A 80 -20.56 -62.27 11.43
CA GLY A 80 -19.19 -61.83 11.68
C GLY A 80 -19.05 -60.67 12.67
N PHE A 81 -20.16 -60.16 13.23
CA PHE A 81 -20.14 -59.08 14.21
C PHE A 81 -20.01 -59.66 15.63
N HIS A 82 -18.81 -59.58 16.17
CA HIS A 82 -18.48 -60.01 17.51
C HIS A 82 -18.47 -58.82 18.48
N ASP A 83 -18.66 -59.10 19.76
CA ASP A 83 -18.48 -58.13 20.86
C ASP A 83 -19.30 -56.83 20.78
N ILE A 84 -20.45 -56.86 20.10
CA ILE A 84 -21.42 -55.76 20.03
C ILE A 84 -21.82 -55.34 21.44
N THR A 85 -21.51 -54.09 21.78
CA THR A 85 -21.89 -53.45 23.03
C THR A 85 -23.40 -53.18 23.07
N MET A 86 -23.94 -52.98 24.27
CA MET A 86 -25.34 -52.55 24.36
C MET A 86 -25.56 -51.17 23.73
N HIS A 87 -24.55 -50.30 23.64
CA HIS A 87 -24.70 -49.01 22.97
C HIS A 87 -24.95 -49.22 21.46
N GLU A 88 -24.06 -49.97 20.80
CA GLU A 88 -24.16 -50.31 19.38
C GLU A 88 -25.43 -51.11 19.06
N TYR A 89 -25.85 -52.01 19.96
CA TYR A 89 -27.15 -52.69 19.83
C TYR A 89 -28.31 -51.69 19.74
N HIS A 90 -28.41 -50.74 20.69
CA HIS A 90 -29.50 -49.77 20.68
C HIS A 90 -29.41 -48.82 19.48
N GLU A 91 -28.20 -48.44 19.07
CA GLU A 91 -27.98 -47.61 17.89
C GLU A 91 -28.43 -48.31 16.60
N MET A 92 -28.05 -49.56 16.41
CA MET A 92 -28.56 -50.39 15.31
C MET A 92 -30.08 -50.51 15.34
N GLN A 93 -30.69 -50.76 16.51
CA GLN A 93 -32.15 -50.82 16.63
C GLN A 93 -32.81 -49.48 16.30
N LEU A 94 -32.24 -48.37 16.78
CA LEU A 94 -32.74 -47.01 16.54
C LEU A 94 -32.76 -46.67 15.04
N HIS A 95 -31.70 -47.02 14.33
CA HIS A 95 -31.57 -46.79 12.89
C HIS A 95 -32.12 -47.93 12.03
N GLY A 96 -32.66 -48.99 12.64
CA GLY A 96 -33.30 -50.11 11.94
C GLY A 96 -32.33 -51.07 11.24
N VAL A 97 -31.07 -51.15 11.65
CA VAL A 97 -30.11 -52.15 11.16
C VAL A 97 -30.54 -53.54 11.66
N SER A 98 -30.94 -54.43 10.74
CA SER A 98 -31.39 -55.79 11.05
C SER A 98 -30.40 -56.85 10.53
N PRO A 99 -30.38 -58.07 11.07
CA PRO A 99 -29.51 -59.13 10.57
C PRO A 99 -29.79 -59.48 9.10
N GLU A 100 -31.05 -59.39 8.65
CA GLU A 100 -31.41 -59.55 7.24
C GLU A 100 -30.83 -58.44 6.36
N PHE A 101 -30.82 -57.20 6.85
CA PHE A 101 -30.20 -56.06 6.17
C PHE A 101 -28.70 -56.29 6.01
N VAL A 102 -28.00 -56.63 7.10
CA VAL A 102 -26.56 -56.93 7.09
C VAL A 102 -26.23 -58.09 6.15
N LYS A 103 -27.03 -59.17 6.20
CA LYS A 103 -26.87 -60.31 5.29
C LYS A 103 -27.04 -59.89 3.82
N ALA A 104 -28.02 -59.05 3.50
CA ALA A 104 -28.26 -58.61 2.13
C ALA A 104 -27.08 -57.81 1.53
N PHE A 105 -26.35 -57.05 2.34
CA PHE A 105 -25.12 -56.36 1.93
C PHE A 105 -23.93 -57.32 1.78
N SER A 106 -23.80 -58.28 2.71
CA SER A 106 -22.81 -59.35 2.62
C SER A 106 -22.96 -60.21 1.35
N ASP A 107 -24.21 -60.50 0.96
CA ASP A 107 -24.56 -61.21 -0.28
C ASP A 107 -24.21 -60.39 -1.54
N LEU A 108 -24.14 -59.06 -1.43
CA LEU A 108 -23.69 -58.14 -2.49
C LEU A 108 -22.16 -57.94 -2.51
N GLY A 109 -21.43 -58.55 -1.57
CA GLY A 109 -19.97 -58.48 -1.50
C GLY A 109 -19.41 -57.56 -0.41
N PHE A 110 -20.26 -56.78 0.27
CA PHE A 110 -19.86 -55.89 1.37
C PHE A 110 -19.81 -56.66 2.70
N ARG A 111 -18.75 -57.45 2.87
CA ARG A 111 -18.62 -58.39 4.00
C ARG A 111 -17.90 -57.82 5.23
N ASN A 112 -17.27 -56.66 5.08
CA ASN A 112 -16.40 -56.06 6.10
C ASN A 112 -16.90 -54.69 6.54
N LEU A 113 -18.21 -54.45 6.49
CA LEU A 113 -18.78 -53.21 6.98
C LEU A 113 -18.76 -53.20 8.51
N ASP A 114 -18.39 -52.09 9.12
CA ASP A 114 -18.55 -51.88 10.55
C ASP A 114 -19.99 -51.44 10.90
N ILE A 115 -20.26 -51.30 12.20
CA ILE A 115 -21.59 -50.95 12.70
C ILE A 115 -21.96 -49.51 12.28
N ASP A 116 -20.99 -48.61 12.26
CA ASP A 116 -21.20 -47.20 11.91
C ASP A 116 -21.56 -47.09 10.41
N GLU A 117 -20.85 -47.78 9.52
CA GLU A 117 -21.15 -47.87 8.08
C GLU A 117 -22.56 -48.44 7.83
N LEU A 118 -22.97 -49.47 8.57
CA LEU A 118 -24.32 -50.04 8.47
C LEU A 118 -25.41 -49.05 8.92
N VAL A 119 -25.12 -48.28 9.96
CA VAL A 119 -25.99 -47.20 10.44
C VAL A 119 -26.05 -46.07 9.41
N GLN A 120 -24.93 -45.65 8.82
CA GLN A 120 -24.88 -44.67 7.75
C GLN A 120 -25.68 -45.12 6.53
N CYS A 121 -25.58 -46.39 6.14
CA CYS A 121 -26.41 -46.97 5.08
C CYS A 121 -27.90 -46.80 5.36
N ARG A 122 -28.34 -46.95 6.62
CA ARG A 122 -29.73 -46.73 7.00
C ARG A 122 -30.12 -45.25 6.99
N ILE A 123 -29.27 -44.38 7.52
CA ILE A 123 -29.49 -42.93 7.58
C ILE A 123 -29.65 -42.35 6.16
N HIS A 124 -28.79 -42.76 5.24
CA HIS A 124 -28.79 -42.28 3.86
C HIS A 124 -29.70 -43.09 2.92
N ASP A 125 -30.41 -44.10 3.42
CA ASP A 125 -31.29 -44.97 2.63
C ASP A 125 -30.54 -45.67 1.47
N ILE A 126 -29.37 -46.22 1.79
CA ILE A 126 -28.63 -47.16 0.94
C ILE A 126 -29.33 -48.50 1.03
N THR A 127 -29.85 -48.96 -0.10
CA THR A 127 -30.57 -50.23 -0.18
C THR A 127 -29.82 -51.24 -1.06
N PRO A 128 -30.01 -52.55 -0.84
CA PRO A 128 -29.51 -53.56 -1.76
C PRO A 128 -30.01 -53.36 -3.20
N GLY A 129 -31.19 -52.76 -3.37
CA GLY A 129 -31.73 -52.38 -4.68
C GLY A 129 -30.95 -51.26 -5.35
N PHE A 130 -30.56 -50.23 -4.59
CA PHE A 130 -29.71 -49.14 -5.07
C PHE A 130 -28.33 -49.63 -5.51
N ILE A 131 -27.66 -50.45 -4.70
CA ILE A 131 -26.35 -51.04 -5.08
C ILE A 131 -26.48 -51.88 -6.36
N ARG A 132 -27.54 -52.70 -6.47
CA ARG A 132 -27.77 -53.52 -7.67
C ARG A 132 -28.02 -52.68 -8.92
N SER A 133 -28.71 -51.55 -8.83
CA SER A 133 -28.97 -50.73 -10.01
C SER A 133 -27.68 -50.14 -10.60
N PHE A 134 -26.75 -49.70 -9.76
CA PHE A 134 -25.42 -49.25 -10.19
C PHE A 134 -24.58 -50.38 -10.77
N SER A 135 -24.59 -51.56 -10.13
CA SER A 135 -23.92 -52.76 -10.65
C SER A 135 -24.45 -53.16 -12.04
N GLN A 136 -25.76 -53.10 -12.25
CA GLN A 136 -26.41 -53.33 -13.55
C GLN A 136 -26.05 -52.25 -14.58
N ALA A 137 -25.92 -51.00 -14.13
CA ALA A 137 -25.39 -49.91 -14.92
C ALA A 137 -23.87 -50.02 -15.17
N GLY A 138 -23.19 -51.08 -14.71
CA GLY A 138 -21.79 -51.38 -15.00
C GLY A 138 -20.78 -50.81 -13.99
N TRP A 139 -21.23 -50.19 -12.91
CA TRP A 139 -20.41 -49.70 -11.81
C TRP A 139 -20.14 -50.85 -10.83
N LYS A 140 -19.10 -51.65 -11.13
CA LYS A 140 -18.82 -52.93 -10.45
C LYS A 140 -17.82 -52.85 -9.30
N HIS A 141 -17.11 -51.73 -9.18
CA HIS A 141 -16.05 -51.50 -8.20
C HIS A 141 -16.32 -50.19 -7.47
N VAL A 142 -17.50 -50.12 -6.85
CA VAL A 142 -17.92 -48.98 -6.04
C VAL A 142 -17.89 -49.43 -4.58
N ASP A 143 -17.17 -48.71 -3.74
CA ASP A 143 -17.14 -48.99 -2.30
C ASP A 143 -18.34 -48.39 -1.56
N MET A 144 -18.43 -48.63 -0.25
CA MET A 144 -19.61 -48.19 0.52
C MET A 144 -19.67 -46.67 0.66
N ASP A 145 -18.53 -46.02 0.84
CA ASP A 145 -18.45 -44.58 1.02
C ASP A 145 -18.86 -43.87 -0.27
N GLU A 146 -18.39 -44.35 -1.42
CA GLU A 146 -18.80 -43.90 -2.75
C GLU A 146 -20.32 -44.08 -2.96
N PHE A 147 -20.91 -45.21 -2.53
CA PHE A 147 -22.37 -45.41 -2.58
C PHE A 147 -23.13 -44.41 -1.70
N ILE A 148 -22.61 -44.10 -0.52
CA ILE A 148 -23.16 -43.09 0.37
C ILE A 148 -23.09 -41.71 -0.29
N GLN A 149 -21.97 -41.33 -0.89
CA GLN A 149 -21.82 -40.06 -1.61
C GLN A 149 -22.80 -39.94 -2.80
N LEU A 150 -22.88 -40.97 -3.64
CA LEU A 150 -23.84 -41.05 -4.75
C LEU A 150 -25.27 -40.80 -4.26
N ARG A 151 -25.63 -41.37 -3.12
CA ARG A 151 -26.96 -41.22 -2.53
C ARG A 151 -27.21 -39.83 -1.96
N ILE A 152 -26.26 -39.29 -1.20
CA ILE A 152 -26.33 -37.95 -0.59
C ILE A 152 -26.54 -36.89 -1.68
N HIS A 153 -25.81 -36.99 -2.79
CA HIS A 153 -25.89 -36.03 -3.90
C HIS A 153 -27.01 -36.35 -4.91
N GLY A 154 -27.81 -37.39 -4.66
CA GLY A 154 -28.98 -37.71 -5.49
C GLY A 154 -28.61 -38.23 -6.88
N VAL A 155 -27.47 -38.91 -7.02
CA VAL A 155 -27.04 -39.56 -8.25
C VAL A 155 -27.85 -40.85 -8.46
N SER A 156 -28.48 -40.98 -9.63
CA SER A 156 -29.15 -42.22 -10.02
C SER A 156 -28.24 -43.08 -10.91
N ALA A 157 -28.44 -44.39 -10.89
CA ALA A 157 -27.71 -45.32 -11.77
C ALA A 157 -27.93 -45.00 -13.27
N ASP A 158 -29.11 -44.50 -13.63
CA ASP A 158 -29.44 -44.07 -14.99
C ASP A 158 -28.65 -42.81 -15.40
N TYR A 159 -28.59 -41.80 -14.51
CA TYR A 159 -27.76 -40.62 -14.74
C TYR A 159 -26.28 -40.99 -14.87
N ALA A 160 -25.75 -41.81 -13.95
CA ALA A 160 -24.36 -42.25 -13.99
C ALA A 160 -24.04 -43.05 -15.27
N LEU A 161 -25.00 -43.85 -15.76
CA LEU A 161 -24.86 -44.57 -17.04
C LEU A 161 -24.78 -43.59 -18.22
N GLN A 162 -25.71 -42.65 -18.33
CA GLN A 162 -25.74 -41.66 -19.41
C GLN A 162 -24.47 -40.81 -19.45
N MET A 163 -24.00 -40.35 -18.28
CA MET A 163 -22.77 -39.56 -18.17
C MET A 163 -21.55 -40.37 -18.61
N ARG A 164 -21.44 -41.63 -18.17
CA ARG A 164 -20.34 -42.52 -18.60
C ARG A 164 -20.37 -42.82 -20.11
N GLU A 165 -21.56 -42.92 -20.71
CA GLU A 165 -21.68 -43.07 -22.17
C GLU A 165 -21.20 -41.83 -22.92
N LEU A 166 -21.46 -40.64 -22.36
CA LEU A 166 -21.04 -39.36 -22.96
C LEU A 166 -19.55 -39.08 -22.79
N LEU A 167 -18.97 -39.42 -21.64
CA LEU A 167 -17.58 -39.14 -21.29
C LEU A 167 -16.62 -40.27 -21.69
N GLY A 168 -17.16 -41.46 -21.99
CA GLY A 168 -16.40 -42.67 -22.24
C GLY A 168 -15.96 -43.38 -20.96
N LYS A 169 -15.05 -44.36 -21.07
CA LYS A 169 -14.61 -45.24 -19.95
C LYS A 169 -13.79 -44.54 -18.84
N ARG A 170 -13.74 -43.20 -18.81
CA ARG A 170 -12.90 -42.43 -17.89
C ARG A 170 -13.63 -41.93 -16.65
N ALA A 171 -14.96 -41.85 -16.66
CA ALA A 171 -15.68 -41.30 -15.50
C ALA A 171 -15.66 -42.24 -14.29
N ASP A 172 -15.16 -41.73 -13.17
CA ASP A 172 -15.22 -42.37 -11.85
C ASP A 172 -16.40 -41.82 -11.02
N VAL A 173 -16.57 -42.33 -9.79
CA VAL A 173 -17.72 -41.93 -8.95
C VAL A 173 -17.62 -40.46 -8.54
N ASP A 174 -16.42 -39.99 -8.21
CA ASP A 174 -16.16 -38.62 -7.79
C ASP A 174 -16.55 -37.63 -8.88
N GLU A 175 -16.15 -37.86 -10.14
CA GLU A 175 -16.54 -37.03 -11.27
C GLU A 175 -18.06 -36.99 -11.46
N ILE A 176 -18.75 -38.13 -11.36
CA ILE A 176 -20.21 -38.19 -11.49
C ILE A 176 -20.92 -37.42 -10.37
N VAL A 177 -20.39 -37.51 -9.15
CA VAL A 177 -20.88 -36.73 -8.00
C VAL A 177 -20.65 -35.24 -8.22
N GLN A 178 -19.46 -34.84 -8.67
CA GLN A 178 -19.14 -33.45 -9.01
C GLN A 178 -20.08 -32.87 -10.05
N PHE A 179 -20.32 -33.58 -11.16
CA PHE A 179 -21.30 -33.16 -12.15
C PHE A 179 -22.68 -32.93 -11.55
N LYS A 180 -23.09 -33.81 -10.63
CA LYS A 180 -24.40 -33.69 -9.98
C LYS A 180 -24.48 -32.48 -9.06
N ILE A 181 -23.43 -32.22 -8.27
CA ILE A 181 -23.30 -31.04 -7.40
C ILE A 181 -23.42 -29.74 -8.22
N HIS A 182 -22.73 -29.70 -9.36
CA HIS A 182 -22.69 -28.52 -10.25
C HIS A 182 -23.84 -28.47 -11.27
N ASN A 183 -24.86 -29.33 -11.13
CA ASN A 183 -26.03 -29.39 -12.02
C ASN A 183 -25.67 -29.54 -13.51
N VAL A 184 -24.63 -30.31 -13.81
CA VAL A 184 -24.30 -30.73 -15.17
C VAL A 184 -25.27 -31.83 -15.57
N SER A 185 -25.90 -31.69 -16.74
CA SER A 185 -26.82 -32.69 -17.29
C SER A 185 -26.21 -33.40 -18.50
N PRO A 186 -26.69 -34.62 -18.83
CA PRO A 186 -26.33 -35.28 -20.08
C PRO A 186 -26.62 -34.41 -21.30
N ASP A 187 -27.74 -33.66 -21.29
CA ASP A 187 -28.09 -32.74 -22.38
C ASP A 187 -27.09 -31.59 -22.50
N TYR A 188 -26.67 -30.98 -21.38
CA TYR A 188 -25.66 -29.92 -21.39
C TYR A 188 -24.35 -30.39 -22.03
N ILE A 189 -23.86 -31.60 -21.68
CA ILE A 189 -22.64 -32.15 -22.28
C ILE A 189 -22.81 -32.36 -23.80
N ARG A 190 -23.98 -32.84 -24.25
CA ARG A 190 -24.26 -33.00 -25.69
C ARG A 190 -24.26 -31.65 -26.38
N GLU A 191 -24.94 -30.65 -25.82
CA GLU A 191 -25.03 -29.32 -26.42
C GLU A 191 -23.67 -28.61 -26.47
N VAL A 192 -22.85 -28.74 -25.42
CA VAL A 192 -21.46 -28.24 -25.40
C VAL A 192 -20.62 -28.89 -26.50
N LYS A 193 -20.73 -30.21 -26.69
CA LYS A 193 -20.06 -30.91 -27.79
C LYS A 193 -20.59 -30.50 -29.16
N ASP A 194 -21.91 -30.31 -29.30
CA ASP A 194 -22.57 -29.85 -30.52
C ASP A 194 -22.27 -28.38 -30.85
N ALA A 195 -21.83 -27.60 -29.85
CA ALA A 195 -21.20 -26.32 -30.12
C ALA A 195 -19.90 -26.56 -30.89
N GLY A 196 -19.06 -27.48 -30.45
CA GLY A 196 -17.75 -27.72 -31.04
C GLY A 196 -16.64 -27.78 -30.00
N LEU A 197 -16.98 -27.60 -28.72
CA LEU A 197 -16.08 -27.85 -27.61
C LEU A 197 -15.96 -29.37 -27.41
N THR A 198 -14.93 -29.94 -28.04
CA THR A 198 -14.59 -31.36 -27.96
C THR A 198 -13.34 -31.56 -27.13
N ASP A 199 -13.13 -32.79 -26.64
CA ASP A 199 -11.97 -33.18 -25.82
C ASP A 199 -11.85 -32.46 -24.47
N LEU A 200 -13.00 -32.17 -23.85
CA LEU A 200 -13.08 -31.54 -22.54
C LEU A 200 -12.81 -32.53 -21.39
N SER A 201 -12.10 -32.06 -20.38
CA SER A 201 -11.98 -32.71 -19.07
C SER A 201 -13.30 -32.62 -18.28
N ALA A 202 -13.42 -33.40 -17.20
CA ALA A 202 -14.57 -33.28 -16.31
C ALA A 202 -14.61 -31.89 -15.63
N ASP A 203 -13.45 -31.39 -15.23
CA ASP A 203 -13.29 -30.07 -14.62
C ASP A 203 -13.70 -28.96 -15.58
N ASP A 204 -13.33 -29.04 -16.87
CA ASP A 204 -13.69 -28.05 -17.89
C ASP A 204 -15.22 -27.92 -18.02
N ILE A 205 -15.93 -29.07 -18.08
CA ILE A 205 -17.39 -29.10 -18.17
C ILE A 205 -18.03 -28.50 -16.92
N VAL A 206 -17.49 -28.81 -15.75
CA VAL A 206 -17.93 -28.25 -14.46
C VAL A 206 -17.70 -26.74 -14.42
N GLN A 207 -16.55 -26.26 -14.90
CA GLN A 207 -16.20 -24.84 -14.94
C GLN A 207 -17.14 -24.06 -15.85
N LEU A 208 -17.35 -24.52 -17.09
CA LEU A 208 -18.32 -23.93 -18.02
C LEU A 208 -19.72 -23.85 -17.40
N ARG A 209 -20.17 -24.93 -16.76
CA ARG A 209 -21.49 -24.98 -16.15
C ARG A 209 -21.63 -24.01 -14.98
N THR A 210 -20.61 -23.98 -14.12
CA THR A 210 -20.57 -23.18 -12.89
C THR A 210 -20.61 -21.69 -13.21
N HIS A 211 -19.88 -21.26 -14.24
CA HIS A 211 -19.89 -19.86 -14.70
C HIS A 211 -21.06 -19.54 -15.65
N GLY A 212 -21.90 -20.54 -15.96
CA GLY A 212 -23.09 -20.37 -16.77
C GLY A 212 -22.79 -20.05 -18.24
N ALA A 213 -21.68 -20.57 -18.77
CA ALA A 213 -21.38 -20.55 -20.18
C ALA A 213 -22.35 -21.51 -20.90
N GLN A 214 -23.30 -20.95 -21.64
CA GLN A 214 -24.28 -21.70 -22.41
C GLN A 214 -23.71 -22.07 -23.79
N PRO A 215 -24.07 -23.21 -24.38
CA PRO A 215 -23.62 -23.62 -25.71
C PRO A 215 -23.87 -22.55 -26.80
N ASP A 216 -25.02 -21.87 -26.76
CA ASP A 216 -25.34 -20.79 -27.69
C ASP A 216 -24.45 -19.54 -27.52
N TYR A 217 -23.95 -19.29 -26.30
CA TYR A 217 -23.01 -18.20 -26.02
C TYR A 217 -21.67 -18.44 -26.71
N VAL A 218 -21.18 -19.69 -26.69
CA VAL A 218 -19.95 -20.10 -27.38
C VAL A 218 -20.12 -19.98 -28.90
N LYS A 219 -21.22 -20.51 -29.45
CA LYS A 219 -21.53 -20.41 -30.88
C LYS A 219 -21.58 -18.97 -31.38
N ALA A 220 -22.20 -18.08 -30.60
CA ALA A 220 -22.31 -16.68 -30.96
C ALA A 220 -20.93 -15.97 -31.03
N PHE A 221 -19.95 -16.37 -30.22
CA PHE A 221 -18.59 -15.84 -30.36
C PHE A 221 -17.85 -16.35 -31.59
N TRP A 222 -18.01 -17.63 -31.96
CA TRP A 222 -17.49 -18.13 -33.22
C TRP A 222 -18.08 -17.38 -34.42
N ASP A 223 -19.40 -17.13 -34.40
CA ASP A 223 -20.09 -16.33 -35.43
C ASP A 223 -19.62 -14.86 -35.45
N ALA A 224 -19.25 -14.32 -34.29
CA ALA A 224 -18.58 -13.03 -34.17
C ALA A 224 -17.10 -13.06 -34.59
N GLY A 225 -16.56 -14.22 -34.98
CA GLY A 225 -15.20 -14.40 -35.48
C GLY A 225 -14.12 -14.54 -34.40
N LEU A 226 -14.47 -14.91 -33.17
CA LEU A 226 -13.53 -15.39 -32.15
C LEU A 226 -13.55 -16.92 -32.18
N THR A 227 -12.83 -17.53 -33.12
CA THR A 227 -12.96 -18.96 -33.46
C THR A 227 -12.02 -19.90 -32.70
N ASP A 228 -11.04 -19.36 -31.98
CA ASP A 228 -10.02 -20.12 -31.25
C ASP A 228 -10.12 -19.74 -29.77
N LEU A 229 -11.10 -20.33 -29.08
CA LEU A 229 -11.36 -20.07 -27.66
C LEU A 229 -11.20 -21.38 -26.90
N ASP A 230 -10.38 -21.36 -25.87
CA ASP A 230 -10.34 -22.44 -24.90
C ASP A 230 -11.43 -22.27 -23.81
N VAL A 231 -11.46 -23.18 -22.84
CA VAL A 231 -12.45 -23.17 -21.77
C VAL A 231 -12.26 -21.97 -20.84
N ASP A 232 -11.01 -21.62 -20.53
CA ASP A 232 -10.67 -20.51 -19.66
C ASP A 232 -11.07 -19.19 -20.31
N ASP A 233 -10.83 -19.02 -21.60
CA ASP A 233 -11.27 -17.87 -22.39
C ASP A 233 -12.78 -17.66 -22.30
N ILE A 234 -13.56 -18.72 -22.55
CA ILE A 234 -15.03 -18.67 -22.53
C ILE A 234 -15.54 -18.30 -21.13
N VAL A 235 -14.92 -18.86 -20.10
CA VAL A 235 -15.24 -18.58 -18.71
C VAL A 235 -14.89 -17.14 -18.35
N GLN A 236 -13.74 -16.63 -18.80
CA GLN A 236 -13.30 -15.25 -18.58
C GLN A 236 -14.26 -14.24 -19.24
N LEU A 237 -14.60 -14.44 -20.52
CA LEU A 237 -15.61 -13.65 -21.23
C LEU A 237 -16.94 -13.62 -20.47
N ARG A 238 -17.34 -14.76 -19.92
CA ARG A 238 -18.59 -14.91 -19.17
C ARG A 238 -18.56 -14.17 -17.83
N ILE A 239 -17.50 -14.36 -17.04
CA ILE A 239 -17.30 -13.69 -15.74
C ILE A 239 -17.34 -12.17 -15.90
N HIS A 240 -16.70 -11.66 -16.95
CA HIS A 240 -16.63 -10.23 -17.22
C HIS A 240 -17.79 -9.69 -18.05
N ASN A 241 -18.81 -10.51 -18.35
CA ASN A 241 -20.01 -10.13 -19.09
C ASN A 241 -19.71 -9.52 -20.47
N VAL A 242 -18.71 -10.06 -21.16
CA VAL A 242 -18.47 -9.75 -22.58
C VAL A 242 -19.58 -10.42 -23.40
N GLN A 243 -20.21 -9.66 -24.31
CA GLN A 243 -21.25 -10.18 -25.19
C GLN A 243 -20.72 -10.30 -26.63
N PRO A 244 -21.19 -11.25 -27.45
CA PRO A 244 -20.79 -11.36 -28.86
C PRO A 244 -21.00 -10.06 -29.66
N GLU A 245 -22.07 -9.31 -29.38
CA GLU A 245 -22.35 -8.02 -30.03
C GLU A 245 -21.30 -6.96 -29.69
N TYR A 246 -20.70 -7.04 -28.50
CA TYR A 246 -19.63 -6.13 -28.08
C TYR A 246 -18.37 -6.33 -28.94
N VAL A 247 -18.04 -7.58 -29.27
CA VAL A 247 -16.90 -7.92 -30.16
C VAL A 247 -17.10 -7.31 -31.54
N GLN A 248 -18.29 -7.49 -32.12
CA GLN A 248 -18.64 -6.90 -33.42
C GLN A 248 -18.59 -5.38 -33.37
N ALA A 249 -19.17 -4.76 -32.35
CA ALA A 249 -19.17 -3.32 -32.19
C ALA A 249 -17.76 -2.74 -31.99
N ALA A 250 -16.86 -3.43 -31.27
CA ALA A 250 -15.46 -3.05 -31.11
C ALA A 250 -14.71 -3.09 -32.47
N ARG A 251 -14.91 -4.14 -33.26
CA ARG A 251 -14.37 -4.23 -34.63
C ARG A 251 -14.90 -3.13 -35.54
N ASP A 252 -16.20 -2.85 -35.49
CA ASP A 252 -16.82 -1.74 -36.23
C ASP A 252 -16.35 -0.36 -35.76
N ALA A 253 -15.86 -0.25 -34.52
CA ALA A 253 -15.20 0.95 -34.04
C ALA A 253 -13.80 1.10 -34.63
N GLY A 254 -13.19 0.03 -35.14
CA GLY A 254 -11.85 -0.02 -35.72
C GLY A 254 -10.83 -0.81 -34.89
N LEU A 255 -11.26 -1.55 -33.86
CA LEU A 255 -10.40 -2.45 -33.09
C LEU A 255 -10.46 -3.85 -33.70
N THR A 256 -9.62 -4.12 -34.69
CA THR A 256 -9.75 -5.32 -35.53
C THR A 256 -8.91 -6.52 -35.09
N ASP A 257 -7.88 -6.28 -34.29
CA ASP A 257 -6.98 -7.30 -33.74
C ASP A 257 -7.16 -7.30 -32.22
N LEU A 258 -8.11 -8.09 -31.74
CA LEU A 258 -8.48 -8.17 -30.32
C LEU A 258 -8.45 -9.62 -29.88
N ASP A 259 -7.70 -9.88 -28.82
CA ASP A 259 -7.78 -11.16 -28.11
C ASP A 259 -8.83 -11.11 -26.98
N VAL A 260 -8.93 -12.20 -26.22
CA VAL A 260 -9.91 -12.33 -25.13
C VAL A 260 -9.57 -11.39 -23.98
N ASP A 261 -8.28 -11.26 -23.64
CA ASP A 261 -7.81 -10.39 -22.57
C ASP A 261 -8.12 -8.93 -22.89
N ASP A 262 -7.91 -8.50 -24.13
CA ASP A 262 -8.26 -7.17 -24.62
C ASP A 262 -9.76 -6.85 -24.43
N LEU A 263 -10.62 -7.76 -24.87
CA LEU A 263 -12.08 -7.60 -24.75
C LEU A 263 -12.52 -7.53 -23.29
N VAL A 264 -11.89 -8.33 -22.43
CA VAL A 264 -12.13 -8.35 -21.00
C VAL A 264 -11.65 -7.04 -20.36
N GLN A 265 -10.46 -6.55 -20.69
CA GLN A 265 -9.93 -5.28 -20.20
C GLN A 265 -10.84 -4.10 -20.58
N LEU A 266 -11.20 -3.98 -21.86
CA LEU A 266 -12.11 -2.94 -22.32
C LEU A 266 -13.45 -2.99 -21.56
N ARG A 267 -13.95 -4.21 -21.30
CA ARG A 267 -15.22 -4.42 -20.58
C ARG A 267 -15.14 -4.05 -19.11
N ILE A 268 -14.06 -4.43 -18.41
CA ILE A 268 -13.79 -4.10 -16.99
C ILE A 268 -13.73 -2.58 -16.81
N HIS A 269 -13.02 -1.90 -17.71
CA HIS A 269 -12.85 -0.45 -17.64
C HIS A 269 -14.01 0.34 -18.27
N ASN A 270 -15.04 -0.34 -18.80
CA ASN A 270 -16.18 0.28 -19.47
C ASN A 270 -15.79 1.16 -20.68
N ALA A 271 -14.75 0.77 -21.42
CA ALA A 271 -14.41 1.36 -22.71
C ALA A 271 -15.39 0.84 -23.78
N GLN A 272 -16.52 1.54 -23.95
CA GLN A 272 -17.54 1.15 -24.93
C GLN A 272 -17.10 1.48 -26.36
N PRO A 273 -17.53 0.75 -27.40
CA PRO A 273 -17.18 1.04 -28.79
C PRO A 273 -17.48 2.48 -29.23
N GLU A 274 -18.53 3.12 -28.69
CA GLU A 274 -18.86 4.53 -28.94
C GLU A 274 -17.78 5.48 -28.41
N TYR A 275 -17.13 5.13 -27.29
CA TYR A 275 -16.03 5.90 -26.72
C TYR A 275 -14.80 5.86 -27.62
N VAL A 276 -14.50 4.68 -28.18
CA VAL A 276 -13.43 4.49 -29.17
C VAL A 276 -13.69 5.35 -30.41
N LYS A 277 -14.90 5.26 -31.00
CA LYS A 277 -15.28 6.07 -32.16
C LYS A 277 -15.17 7.57 -31.87
N ALA A 278 -15.63 8.02 -30.70
CA ALA A 278 -15.60 9.42 -30.33
C ALA A 278 -14.17 9.98 -30.21
N PHE A 279 -13.20 9.20 -29.75
CA PHE A 279 -11.79 9.62 -29.73
C PHE A 279 -11.16 9.65 -31.13
N ARG A 280 -11.49 8.69 -32.00
CA ARG A 280 -11.09 8.74 -33.40
C ARG A 280 -11.63 10.00 -34.09
N ASP A 281 -12.89 10.36 -33.83
CA ASP A 281 -13.50 11.61 -34.29
C ASP A 281 -12.89 12.87 -33.64
N ALA A 282 -12.22 12.72 -32.49
CA ALA A 282 -11.44 13.78 -31.84
C ALA A 282 -10.02 13.92 -32.41
N GLY A 283 -9.59 13.04 -33.31
CA GLY A 283 -8.29 13.05 -33.95
C GLY A 283 -7.27 12.05 -33.39
N LEU A 284 -7.65 11.25 -32.39
CA LEU A 284 -6.83 10.15 -31.87
C LEU A 284 -7.18 8.87 -32.63
N THR A 285 -6.57 8.69 -33.80
CA THR A 285 -6.93 7.59 -34.71
C THR A 285 -6.18 6.29 -34.45
N ASP A 286 -4.96 6.40 -33.92
CA ASP A 286 -4.06 5.30 -33.61
C ASP A 286 -4.10 5.06 -32.10
N LEU A 287 -5.07 4.25 -31.66
CA LEU A 287 -5.27 3.91 -30.25
C LEU A 287 -5.33 2.39 -30.14
N ASP A 288 -4.51 1.84 -29.27
CA ASP A 288 -4.60 0.45 -28.86
C ASP A 288 -5.55 0.28 -27.65
N VAL A 289 -5.61 -0.94 -27.10
CA VAL A 289 -6.47 -1.26 -25.97
C VAL A 289 -5.97 -0.63 -24.67
N GLU A 290 -4.66 -0.61 -24.46
CA GLU A 290 -4.02 -0.05 -23.27
C GLU A 290 -4.28 1.46 -23.20
N ASP A 291 -4.11 2.16 -24.31
CA ASP A 291 -4.43 3.58 -24.50
C ASP A 291 -5.89 3.90 -24.09
N LEU A 292 -6.84 3.13 -24.61
CA LEU A 292 -8.27 3.32 -24.33
C LEU A 292 -8.60 3.07 -22.86
N VAL A 293 -7.98 2.07 -22.26
CA VAL A 293 -8.10 1.75 -20.83
C VAL A 293 -7.52 2.89 -19.99
N GLN A 294 -6.33 3.40 -20.32
CA GLN A 294 -5.67 4.50 -19.62
C GLN A 294 -6.51 5.78 -19.66
N LEU A 295 -6.99 6.18 -20.84
CA LEU A 295 -7.90 7.32 -21.01
C LEU A 295 -9.16 7.16 -20.14
N ARG A 296 -9.68 5.95 -20.02
CA ARG A 296 -10.87 5.65 -19.24
C ARG A 296 -10.63 5.71 -17.73
N ILE A 297 -9.53 5.13 -17.25
CA ILE A 297 -9.10 5.18 -15.85
C ILE A 297 -8.95 6.64 -15.39
N HIS A 298 -8.38 7.49 -16.24
CA HIS A 298 -8.17 8.91 -15.95
C HIS A 298 -9.36 9.81 -16.31
N ASN A 299 -10.50 9.23 -16.72
CA ASN A 299 -11.72 9.94 -17.08
C ASN A 299 -11.50 11.03 -18.16
N ALA A 300 -10.59 10.80 -19.10
CA ALA A 300 -10.39 11.66 -20.26
C ALA A 300 -11.61 11.55 -21.19
N GLN A 301 -12.07 12.69 -21.69
CA GLN A 301 -13.23 12.76 -22.59
C GLN A 301 -12.79 13.23 -23.98
N PRO A 302 -13.44 12.80 -25.07
CA PRO A 302 -13.13 13.25 -26.42
C PRO A 302 -13.16 14.78 -26.58
N GLU A 303 -14.08 15.47 -25.89
CA GLU A 303 -14.18 16.94 -25.90
C GLU A 303 -12.97 17.61 -25.25
N TYR A 304 -12.35 16.96 -24.27
CA TYR A 304 -11.14 17.46 -23.61
C TYR A 304 -9.97 17.49 -24.60
N VAL A 305 -9.79 16.41 -25.37
CA VAL A 305 -8.78 16.33 -26.44
C VAL A 305 -9.05 17.38 -27.53
N LYS A 306 -10.30 17.49 -28.01
CA LYS A 306 -10.68 18.50 -29.00
C LYS A 306 -10.34 19.92 -28.53
N SER A 307 -10.60 20.23 -27.26
CA SER A 307 -10.32 21.55 -26.70
C SER A 307 -8.83 21.94 -26.73
N PHE A 308 -7.93 20.96 -26.58
CA PHE A 308 -6.49 21.21 -26.69
C PHE A 308 -6.03 21.35 -28.14
N ARG A 309 -6.59 20.55 -29.04
CA ARG A 309 -6.35 20.72 -30.49
C ARG A 309 -6.77 22.11 -30.97
N ASP A 310 -7.92 22.60 -30.51
CA ASP A 310 -8.39 23.97 -30.78
C ASP A 310 -7.48 25.05 -30.16
N ALA A 311 -6.79 24.72 -29.06
CA ALA A 311 -5.76 25.54 -28.43
C ALA A 311 -4.36 25.40 -29.10
N GLY A 312 -4.25 24.65 -30.20
CA GLY A 312 -3.01 24.47 -30.95
C GLY A 312 -2.08 23.37 -30.44
N LEU A 313 -2.53 22.50 -29.53
CA LEU A 313 -1.85 21.26 -29.16
C LEU A 313 -2.43 20.10 -30.00
N THR A 314 -1.95 19.94 -31.24
CA THR A 314 -2.57 19.03 -32.22
C THR A 314 -2.02 17.62 -32.23
N ASP A 315 -0.82 17.42 -31.70
CA ASP A 315 -0.04 16.18 -31.84
C ASP A 315 0.16 15.52 -30.47
N LEU A 316 -0.92 15.44 -29.69
CA LEU A 316 -0.91 14.86 -28.35
C LEU A 316 -0.94 13.34 -28.40
N ASP A 317 -0.02 12.69 -27.67
CA ASP A 317 -0.14 11.28 -27.35
C ASP A 317 -1.04 11.03 -26.12
N VAL A 318 -1.31 9.76 -25.83
CA VAL A 318 -2.22 9.37 -24.74
C VAL A 318 -1.64 9.70 -23.37
N ASP A 319 -0.33 9.51 -23.18
CA ASP A 319 0.37 9.82 -21.94
C ASP A 319 0.28 11.31 -21.63
N GLU A 320 0.52 12.17 -22.62
CA GLU A 320 0.37 13.63 -22.53
C GLU A 320 -1.06 14.03 -22.15
N ILE A 321 -2.08 13.45 -22.79
CA ILE A 321 -3.49 13.72 -22.45
C ILE A 321 -3.79 13.33 -21.00
N VAL A 322 -3.27 12.19 -20.57
CA VAL A 322 -3.42 11.69 -19.20
C VAL A 322 -2.70 12.59 -18.21
N GLN A 323 -1.48 13.05 -18.49
CA GLN A 323 -0.75 13.99 -17.66
C GLN A 323 -1.51 15.32 -17.51
N LEU A 324 -1.96 15.92 -18.62
CA LEU A 324 -2.78 17.13 -18.63
C LEU A 324 -4.01 16.95 -17.73
N ARG A 325 -4.66 15.78 -17.82
CA ARG A 325 -5.84 15.44 -17.03
C ARG A 325 -5.54 15.30 -15.54
N ILE A 326 -4.49 14.58 -15.17
CA ILE A 326 -4.05 14.38 -13.78
C ILE A 326 -3.73 15.72 -13.11
N HIS A 327 -3.07 16.62 -13.83
CA HIS A 327 -2.65 17.92 -13.32
C HIS A 327 -3.69 19.03 -13.51
N ASN A 328 -4.92 18.69 -13.92
CA ASN A 328 -6.04 19.63 -14.09
C ASN A 328 -5.68 20.82 -14.98
N VAL A 329 -4.95 20.55 -16.07
CA VAL A 329 -4.70 21.51 -17.14
C VAL A 329 -5.96 21.62 -18.00
N ASN A 330 -6.32 22.81 -18.47
CA ASN A 330 -7.44 23.00 -19.39
C ASN A 330 -7.04 23.90 -20.55
N ALA A 331 -7.82 23.90 -21.62
CA ALA A 331 -7.52 24.68 -22.83
C ALA A 331 -7.46 26.20 -22.56
N GLU A 332 -8.21 26.73 -21.59
CA GLU A 332 -8.14 28.14 -21.19
C GLU A 332 -6.77 28.50 -20.60
N TYR A 333 -6.24 27.66 -19.71
CA TYR A 333 -4.89 27.80 -19.17
C TYR A 333 -3.83 27.73 -20.27
N VAL A 334 -3.92 26.74 -21.15
CA VAL A 334 -3.00 26.60 -22.29
C VAL A 334 -3.01 27.85 -23.17
N ASN A 335 -4.20 28.32 -23.57
CA ASN A 335 -4.34 29.50 -24.42
C ASN A 335 -3.77 30.77 -23.76
N THR A 336 -4.04 30.98 -22.47
CA THR A 336 -3.60 32.19 -21.76
C THR A 336 -2.09 32.20 -21.51
N ILE A 337 -1.51 31.05 -21.15
CA ILE A 337 -0.07 30.91 -20.96
C ILE A 337 0.67 31.05 -22.31
N ARG A 338 0.24 30.33 -23.36
CA ARG A 338 0.87 30.40 -24.69
C ARG A 338 0.75 31.78 -25.34
N ALA A 339 -0.33 32.52 -25.07
CA ALA A 339 -0.42 33.93 -25.50
C ALA A 339 0.64 34.84 -24.86
N SER A 340 1.18 34.45 -23.70
CA SER A 340 2.18 35.23 -22.96
C SER A 340 3.61 34.77 -23.22
N LEU A 341 3.84 33.45 -23.35
CA LEU A 341 5.17 32.85 -23.45
C LEU A 341 5.51 32.32 -24.86
N GLY A 342 4.52 32.21 -25.75
CA GLY A 342 4.70 31.62 -27.07
C GLY A 342 4.42 30.12 -27.10
N ASP A 343 5.20 29.39 -27.88
CA ASP A 343 5.08 27.94 -27.99
C ASP A 343 5.71 27.27 -26.77
N LEU A 344 4.97 26.32 -26.19
CA LEU A 344 5.37 25.49 -25.06
C LEU A 344 4.99 24.05 -25.35
N ASP A 345 5.81 23.11 -24.92
CA ASP A 345 5.45 21.70 -24.94
C ASP A 345 4.51 21.33 -23.77
N VAL A 346 4.01 20.08 -23.78
CA VAL A 346 3.06 19.61 -22.78
C VAL A 346 3.71 19.54 -21.40
N ASP A 347 4.96 19.09 -21.33
CA ASP A 347 5.71 18.94 -20.08
C ASP A 347 5.88 20.31 -19.40
N GLU A 348 6.28 21.35 -20.14
CA GLU A 348 6.40 22.72 -19.65
C GLU A 348 5.05 23.23 -19.10
N ILE A 349 3.96 23.05 -19.84
CA ILE A 349 2.62 23.47 -19.43
C ILE A 349 2.20 22.75 -18.14
N VAL A 350 2.46 21.44 -18.06
CA VAL A 350 2.15 20.61 -16.89
C VAL A 350 2.99 21.04 -15.68
N GLN A 351 4.30 21.27 -15.86
CA GLN A 351 5.18 21.74 -14.78
C GLN A 351 4.75 23.11 -14.25
N MET A 352 4.43 24.04 -15.13
CA MET A 352 3.90 25.35 -14.74
C MET A 352 2.59 25.19 -13.94
N ARG A 353 1.73 24.26 -14.35
CA ARG A 353 0.47 23.99 -13.64
C ARG A 353 0.71 23.39 -12.26
N ILE A 354 1.61 22.41 -12.14
CA ILE A 354 2.00 21.77 -10.87
C ILE A 354 2.50 22.82 -9.87
N HIS A 355 3.35 23.74 -10.33
CA HIS A 355 3.92 24.80 -9.50
C HIS A 355 2.99 26.02 -9.33
N ASN A 356 1.74 25.95 -9.82
CA ASN A 356 0.75 27.03 -9.73
C ASN A 356 1.22 28.35 -10.38
N VAL A 357 1.96 28.28 -11.48
CA VAL A 357 2.25 29.45 -12.32
C VAL A 357 0.93 29.88 -12.96
N SER A 358 0.46 31.09 -12.63
CA SER A 358 -0.82 31.61 -13.14
C SER A 358 -0.60 32.67 -14.24
N PRO A 359 -1.55 32.85 -15.18
CA PRO A 359 -1.48 33.94 -16.15
C PRO A 359 -1.33 35.32 -15.50
N GLU A 360 -1.94 35.54 -14.33
CA GLU A 360 -1.80 36.79 -13.57
C GLU A 360 -0.37 36.99 -13.06
N PHE A 361 0.30 35.93 -12.60
CA PHE A 361 1.70 36.00 -12.17
C PHE A 361 2.61 36.43 -13.33
N ILE A 362 2.43 35.84 -14.51
CA ILE A 362 3.18 36.19 -15.73
C ILE A 362 2.88 37.64 -16.16
N ALA A 363 1.60 38.04 -16.14
CA ALA A 363 1.20 39.41 -16.49
C ALA A 363 1.78 40.45 -15.53
N GLU A 364 1.83 40.15 -14.22
CA GLU A 364 2.45 41.02 -13.23
C GLU A 364 3.97 41.15 -13.41
N LEU A 365 4.68 40.07 -13.73
CA LEU A 365 6.11 40.11 -14.07
C LEU A 365 6.35 40.94 -15.34
N THR A 366 5.51 40.76 -16.35
CA THR A 366 5.54 41.55 -17.59
C THR A 366 5.35 43.05 -17.30
N GLN A 367 4.43 43.41 -16.40
CA GLN A 367 4.23 44.81 -15.97
C GLN A 367 5.42 45.37 -15.17
N LEU A 368 6.19 44.51 -14.50
CA LEU A 368 7.46 44.90 -13.89
C LEU A 368 8.61 45.02 -14.91
N GLY A 369 8.36 44.74 -16.19
CA GLY A 369 9.34 44.86 -17.27
C GLY A 369 10.17 43.62 -17.54
N PHE A 370 9.82 42.47 -16.94
CA PHE A 370 10.41 41.18 -17.33
C PHE A 370 9.68 40.67 -18.57
N THR A 371 10.34 40.71 -19.73
CA THR A 371 9.74 40.35 -21.01
C THR A 371 10.31 39.08 -21.62
N ASP A 372 11.48 38.64 -21.14
CA ASP A 372 12.10 37.37 -21.50
C ASP A 372 11.77 36.40 -20.36
N LEU A 373 10.69 35.64 -20.54
CA LEU A 373 10.12 34.77 -19.52
C LEU A 373 10.13 33.34 -20.06
N ASP A 374 10.83 32.45 -19.38
CA ASP A 374 10.86 31.03 -19.68
C ASP A 374 10.03 30.22 -18.64
N ALA A 375 9.54 29.06 -19.06
CA ALA A 375 8.63 28.24 -18.25
C ALA A 375 9.31 27.63 -17.01
N GLU A 376 10.61 27.31 -17.12
CA GLU A 376 11.40 26.67 -16.07
C GLU A 376 11.60 27.64 -14.90
N THR A 377 12.19 28.81 -15.14
CA THR A 377 12.42 29.83 -14.12
C THR A 377 11.10 30.30 -13.49
N LEU A 378 10.02 30.45 -14.26
CA LEU A 378 8.71 30.77 -13.70
C LEU A 378 8.19 29.70 -12.74
N SER A 379 8.40 28.42 -13.07
CA SER A 379 8.02 27.29 -12.22
C SER A 379 8.87 27.26 -10.95
N GLU A 380 10.19 27.46 -11.08
CA GLU A 380 11.10 27.55 -9.94
C GLU A 380 10.76 28.71 -9.01
N MET A 381 10.50 29.90 -9.56
CA MET A 381 10.06 31.05 -8.79
C MET A 381 8.84 30.71 -7.91
N ARG A 382 7.85 30.02 -8.48
CA ARG A 382 6.68 29.61 -7.72
C ARG A 382 6.98 28.53 -6.70
N ASN A 383 7.81 27.55 -7.05
CA ASN A 383 8.27 26.50 -6.15
C ASN A 383 8.96 27.09 -4.91
N GLN A 384 9.79 28.12 -5.10
CA GLN A 384 10.54 28.80 -4.04
C GLN A 384 9.75 29.92 -3.34
N GLY A 385 8.45 30.06 -3.66
CA GLY A 385 7.58 31.06 -3.06
C GLY A 385 8.02 32.50 -3.34
N VAL A 386 8.65 32.74 -4.50
CA VAL A 386 8.88 34.09 -5.03
C VAL A 386 7.53 34.70 -5.36
N SER A 387 7.29 35.91 -4.84
CA SER A 387 6.09 36.68 -5.17
C SER A 387 6.47 37.97 -5.88
N VAL A 388 5.55 38.52 -6.67
CA VAL A 388 5.78 39.82 -7.32
C VAL A 388 5.98 40.93 -6.28
N ASN A 389 5.33 40.84 -5.12
CA ASN A 389 5.56 41.76 -4.00
C ASN A 389 6.99 41.69 -3.45
N TYR A 390 7.58 40.49 -3.38
CA TYR A 390 8.99 40.34 -3.01
C TYR A 390 9.89 41.15 -3.95
N ILE A 391 9.65 41.07 -5.27
CA ILE A 391 10.41 41.82 -6.28
C ILE A 391 10.18 43.33 -6.14
N ARG A 392 8.94 43.77 -5.89
CA ARG A 392 8.61 45.19 -5.65
C ARG A 392 9.37 45.73 -4.43
N GLU A 393 9.38 44.99 -3.32
CA GLU A 393 10.11 45.38 -2.11
C GLU A 393 11.62 45.47 -2.35
N LEU A 394 12.23 44.53 -3.08
CA LEU A 394 13.64 44.61 -3.48
C LEU A 394 13.94 45.91 -4.26
N ARG A 395 13.09 46.26 -5.23
CA ARG A 395 13.24 47.49 -6.02
C ARG A 395 13.04 48.75 -5.18
N GLU A 396 12.06 48.78 -4.27
CA GLU A 396 11.86 49.88 -3.31
C GLU A 396 13.08 50.07 -2.38
N MET A 397 13.79 48.98 -2.11
CA MET A 397 15.02 48.98 -1.34
C MET A 397 16.24 49.46 -2.12
N GLY A 398 16.11 49.72 -3.43
CA GLY A 398 17.16 50.26 -4.29
C GLY A 398 17.92 49.20 -5.09
N TYR A 399 17.55 47.92 -4.99
CA TYR A 399 18.17 46.87 -5.79
C TYR A 399 17.65 46.89 -7.23
N VAL A 400 18.57 46.86 -8.18
CA VAL A 400 18.26 46.75 -9.61
C VAL A 400 18.16 45.26 -9.95
N ILE A 401 16.95 44.82 -10.27
CA ILE A 401 16.63 43.42 -10.56
C ILE A 401 16.14 43.30 -12.00
N ASN A 402 16.95 42.68 -12.85
CA ASN A 402 16.65 42.42 -14.26
C ASN A 402 16.73 40.94 -14.63
N ASP A 403 17.19 40.11 -13.69
CA ASP A 403 17.41 38.68 -13.87
C ASP A 403 16.51 37.95 -12.87
N LEU A 404 15.70 37.01 -13.37
CA LEU A 404 14.76 36.25 -12.55
C LEU A 404 15.47 35.15 -11.77
N ASP A 405 16.55 34.56 -12.31
CA ASP A 405 17.31 33.51 -11.64
C ASP A 405 17.95 34.05 -10.37
N ALA A 406 18.50 35.27 -10.41
CA ALA A 406 19.00 35.95 -9.23
C ALA A 406 17.94 36.15 -8.13
N ILE A 407 16.66 36.29 -8.49
CA ILE A 407 15.56 36.40 -7.52
C ILE A 407 15.27 35.05 -6.86
N VAL A 408 15.33 33.99 -7.66
CA VAL A 408 15.19 32.60 -7.21
C VAL A 408 16.32 32.29 -6.22
N ASP A 409 17.57 32.60 -6.56
CA ASP A 409 18.74 32.40 -5.70
C ASP A 409 18.61 33.13 -4.36
N LEU A 410 18.20 34.39 -4.36
CA LEU A 410 17.94 35.13 -3.13
C LEU A 410 16.92 34.43 -2.23
N ARG A 411 15.83 33.89 -2.81
CA ARG A 411 14.83 33.17 -2.03
C ARG A 411 15.33 31.82 -1.55
N ASN A 412 16.12 31.12 -2.35
CA ASN A 412 16.77 29.85 -1.99
C ASN A 412 17.70 30.02 -0.78
N SER A 413 18.51 31.07 -0.75
CA SER A 413 19.35 31.42 0.42
C SER A 413 18.53 31.95 1.60
N GLY A 414 17.21 32.14 1.44
CA GLY A 414 16.33 32.62 2.50
C GLY A 414 16.50 34.10 2.81
N VAL A 415 16.95 34.89 1.84
CA VAL A 415 16.99 36.35 1.93
C VAL A 415 15.56 36.87 2.02
N THR A 416 15.32 37.71 3.03
CA THR A 416 13.99 38.32 3.26
C THR A 416 14.10 39.84 3.29
N PRO A 417 13.02 40.57 3.01
CA PRO A 417 12.98 42.02 3.18
C PRO A 417 13.29 42.47 4.61
N GLY A 418 12.98 41.65 5.62
CA GLY A 418 13.39 41.87 7.01
C GLY A 418 14.91 41.80 7.19
N PHE A 419 15.56 40.78 6.62
CA PHE A 419 17.00 40.63 6.64
C PHE A 419 17.72 41.81 5.96
N LEU A 420 17.25 42.22 4.78
CA LEU A 420 17.78 43.37 4.04
C LEU A 420 17.66 44.69 4.82
N ARG A 421 16.53 44.92 5.51
CA ARG A 421 16.37 46.07 6.41
C ARG A 421 17.35 46.00 7.57
N GLY A 422 17.55 44.82 8.15
CA GLY A 422 18.53 44.60 9.22
C GLY A 422 19.97 44.95 8.78
N LEU A 423 20.40 44.49 7.61
CA LEU A 423 21.71 44.85 7.03
C LEU A 423 21.84 46.37 6.86
N ARG A 424 20.81 47.02 6.31
CA ARG A 424 20.79 48.47 6.14
C ARG A 424 20.89 49.22 7.47
N ASP A 425 20.13 48.81 8.48
CA ASP A 425 20.16 49.40 9.82
C ASP A 425 21.52 49.18 10.51
N ALA A 426 22.25 48.14 10.12
CA ALA A 426 23.62 47.86 10.54
C ALA A 426 24.69 48.61 9.72
N GLY A 427 24.30 49.49 8.79
CA GLY A 427 25.23 50.27 7.95
C GLY A 427 25.65 49.56 6.65
N LEU A 428 25.15 48.35 6.38
CA LEU A 428 25.47 47.53 5.20
C LEU A 428 24.42 47.70 4.08
N GLY A 429 23.80 48.87 3.96
CA GLY A 429 22.77 49.12 2.93
C GLY A 429 23.30 49.27 1.50
N HIS A 430 24.61 49.17 1.29
CA HIS A 430 25.30 49.38 0.02
C HIS A 430 25.72 48.08 -0.67
N LEU A 431 25.50 46.93 -0.02
CA LEU A 431 25.85 45.62 -0.53
C LEU A 431 25.12 45.33 -1.85
N ASN A 432 25.77 44.59 -2.75
CA ASN A 432 25.09 44.02 -3.91
C ASN A 432 24.34 42.74 -3.50
N LEU A 433 23.60 42.11 -4.43
CA LEU A 433 22.80 40.92 -4.10
C LEU A 433 23.64 39.69 -3.78
N ASP A 434 24.78 39.52 -4.45
CA ASP A 434 25.71 38.40 -4.21
C ASP A 434 26.28 38.51 -2.80
N ASP A 435 26.72 39.70 -2.39
CA ASP A 435 27.21 39.94 -1.03
C ASP A 435 26.11 39.67 0.01
N VAL A 436 24.85 40.06 -0.27
CA VAL A 436 23.71 39.80 0.62
C VAL A 436 23.49 38.29 0.80
N VAL A 437 23.60 37.52 -0.28
CA VAL A 437 23.52 36.05 -0.24
C VAL A 437 24.66 35.50 0.61
N GLU A 438 25.89 35.97 0.42
CA GLU A 438 27.05 35.55 1.20
C GLU A 438 26.85 35.81 2.71
N PHE A 439 26.38 37.01 3.08
CA PHE A 439 26.03 37.34 4.48
C PHE A 439 24.97 36.41 5.06
N ARG A 440 24.03 35.97 4.22
CA ARG A 440 22.95 35.08 4.63
C ARG A 440 23.45 33.64 4.81
N ASP A 441 24.23 33.15 3.87
CA ASP A 441 24.77 31.78 3.85
C ASP A 441 25.82 31.57 4.94
N ASN A 442 26.66 32.57 5.21
CA ASN A 442 27.62 32.55 6.32
C ASN A 442 26.94 32.59 7.71
N GLY A 443 25.63 32.87 7.78
CA GLY A 443 24.86 32.78 9.02
C GLY A 443 25.17 33.89 10.05
N VAL A 444 25.92 34.93 9.66
CA VAL A 444 26.29 36.04 10.52
C VAL A 444 25.04 36.79 10.97
N SER A 445 24.86 36.94 12.28
CA SER A 445 23.67 37.63 12.80
C SER A 445 23.79 39.16 12.63
N ILE A 446 22.69 39.80 12.22
CA ILE A 446 22.62 41.27 12.12
C ILE A 446 22.97 41.95 13.45
N LYS A 447 22.61 41.33 14.58
CA LYS A 447 22.95 41.83 15.91
C LYS A 447 24.47 41.88 16.11
N TYR A 448 25.18 40.86 15.64
CA TYR A 448 26.64 40.80 15.73
C TYR A 448 27.32 41.83 14.82
N VAL A 449 26.82 42.00 13.58
CA VAL A 449 27.25 43.09 12.68
C VAL A 449 27.10 44.45 13.37
N GLN A 450 25.93 44.71 13.98
CA GLN A 450 25.67 45.96 14.72
C GLN A 450 26.58 46.10 15.94
N GLU A 451 26.85 45.02 16.67
CA GLU A 451 27.73 45.01 17.83
C GLU A 451 29.14 45.46 17.47
N LEU A 452 29.73 44.87 16.43
CA LEU A 452 31.07 45.21 15.96
C LEU A 452 31.14 46.60 15.33
N SER A 453 30.12 47.00 14.58
CA SER A 453 30.04 48.37 14.04
C SER A 453 29.98 49.41 15.15
N ASN A 454 29.17 49.19 16.19
CA ASN A 454 29.11 50.06 17.37
C ASN A 454 30.40 50.07 18.20
N ALA A 455 31.18 48.98 18.15
CA ALA A 455 32.50 48.92 18.75
C ALA A 455 33.55 49.75 18.00
N GLY A 456 33.22 50.22 16.79
CA GLY A 456 34.06 51.12 15.98
C GLY A 456 34.73 50.46 14.78
N LEU A 457 34.39 49.20 14.45
CA LEU A 457 34.91 48.56 13.24
C LEU A 457 34.24 49.13 11.99
N PRO A 458 34.98 49.23 10.86
CA PRO A 458 34.38 49.56 9.58
C PRO A 458 33.45 48.44 9.10
N SER A 459 32.70 48.68 8.03
CA SER A 459 31.97 47.62 7.33
C SER A 459 32.97 46.57 6.81
N LEU A 460 32.70 45.30 7.11
CA LEU A 460 33.55 44.16 6.74
C LEU A 460 32.85 43.28 5.69
N SER A 461 33.60 42.35 5.09
CA SER A 461 33.02 41.27 4.27
C SER A 461 32.24 40.27 5.12
N ALA A 462 31.39 39.45 4.49
CA ALA A 462 30.67 38.41 5.21
C ALA A 462 31.64 37.38 5.83
N ASP A 463 32.69 37.01 5.09
CA ASP A 463 33.78 36.16 5.57
C ASP A 463 34.50 36.75 6.78
N ASP A 464 34.86 38.03 6.76
CA ASP A 464 35.50 38.68 7.92
C ASP A 464 34.59 38.65 9.16
N TYR A 465 33.29 38.89 8.99
CA TYR A 465 32.35 38.80 10.11
C TYR A 465 32.22 37.35 10.61
N TYR A 466 32.20 36.39 9.70
CA TYR A 466 32.16 34.97 10.04
C TYR A 466 33.40 34.56 10.83
N ASP A 467 34.58 34.92 10.37
CA ASP A 467 35.86 34.59 11.01
C ASP A 467 35.94 35.19 12.43
N LEU A 468 35.51 36.44 12.60
CA LEU A 468 35.48 37.10 13.90
C LEU A 468 34.48 36.44 14.86
N ASP A 469 33.28 36.08 14.39
CA ASP A 469 32.26 35.40 15.21
C ASP A 469 32.73 34.00 15.60
N TYR A 470 33.31 33.27 14.65
CA TYR A 470 33.88 31.94 14.84
C TYR A 470 35.03 31.94 15.86
N ALA A 471 35.89 32.96 15.80
CA ALA A 471 36.96 33.18 16.78
C ALA A 471 36.45 33.69 18.15
N GLY A 472 35.16 34.02 18.27
CA GLY A 472 34.56 34.50 19.51
C GLY A 472 34.90 35.97 19.85
N VAL A 473 35.27 36.78 18.85
CA VAL A 473 35.57 38.19 19.04
C VAL A 473 34.27 38.94 19.38
N SER A 474 34.17 39.50 20.57
CA SER A 474 33.02 40.35 20.95
C SER A 474 33.28 41.82 20.65
N GLY A 475 32.21 42.60 20.45
CA GLY A 475 32.32 44.06 20.34
C GLY A 475 32.81 44.71 21.63
N GLU A 476 32.58 44.09 22.81
CA GLU A 476 33.18 44.59 24.05
C GLU A 476 34.71 44.42 24.05
N LEU A 477 35.22 43.28 23.57
CA LEU A 477 36.65 43.06 23.39
C LEU A 477 37.24 44.10 22.42
N VAL A 478 36.62 44.27 21.25
CA VAL A 478 37.04 45.27 20.25
C VAL A 478 37.09 46.68 20.86
N ARG A 479 36.04 47.10 21.57
CA ARG A 479 35.99 48.42 22.22
C ARG A 479 37.11 48.59 23.23
N VAL A 480 37.37 47.58 24.06
CA VAL A 480 38.42 47.62 25.09
C VAL A 480 39.81 47.65 24.46
N LEU A 481 40.04 46.94 23.36
CA LEU A 481 41.28 47.02 22.59
C LEU A 481 41.48 48.42 21.98
N MET A 482 40.42 49.04 21.43
CA MET A 482 40.48 50.41 20.93
C MET A 482 40.75 51.43 22.05
N GLU A 483 40.14 51.26 23.23
CA GLU A 483 40.42 52.06 24.43
C GLU A 483 41.87 51.89 24.91
N ALA A 484 42.46 50.70 24.73
CA ALA A 484 43.86 50.40 25.02
C ALA A 484 44.86 51.01 23.99
N GLY A 485 44.34 51.64 22.93
CA GLY A 485 45.13 52.35 21.91
C GLY A 485 45.27 51.61 20.58
N LEU A 486 44.67 50.43 20.42
CA LEU A 486 44.69 49.63 19.18
C LEU A 486 43.60 50.08 18.18
N LYS A 487 43.68 51.34 17.74
CA LYS A 487 42.62 51.96 16.90
C LYS A 487 42.60 51.50 15.44
N GLU A 488 43.69 50.95 14.94
CA GLU A 488 43.83 50.47 13.55
C GLU A 488 44.04 48.94 13.51
N ILE A 489 43.48 48.22 14.49
CA ILE A 489 43.58 46.77 14.54
C ILE A 489 42.81 46.14 13.38
N LYS A 490 43.44 45.18 12.71
CA LYS A 490 42.87 44.45 11.57
C LYS A 490 42.07 43.22 12.03
N THR A 491 41.23 42.68 11.15
CA THR A 491 40.36 41.52 11.43
C THR A 491 41.18 40.27 11.75
N ASP A 492 42.21 39.96 10.96
CA ASP A 492 43.19 38.90 11.23
C ASP A 492 43.82 39.01 12.63
N GLN A 493 44.23 40.21 13.03
CA GLN A 493 44.80 40.46 14.36
C GLN A 493 43.78 40.31 15.49
N LEU A 494 42.51 40.65 15.26
CA LEU A 494 41.46 40.44 16.25
C LEU A 494 41.19 38.95 16.47
N THR A 495 41.14 38.18 15.38
CA THR A 495 41.03 36.72 15.41
C THR A 495 42.21 36.12 16.16
N GLU A 496 43.46 36.47 15.81
CA GLU A 496 44.67 36.01 16.49
C GLU A 496 44.65 36.30 18.01
N LEU A 497 44.20 37.49 18.42
CA LEU A 497 44.11 37.84 19.84
C LEU A 497 43.05 37.00 20.57
N ALA A 498 41.90 36.77 19.95
CA ALA A 498 40.85 35.96 20.56
C ALA A 498 41.28 34.48 20.69
N GLU A 499 41.90 33.93 19.64
CA GLU A 499 42.45 32.57 19.63
C GLU A 499 43.58 32.38 20.65
N ALA A 500 44.43 33.40 20.83
CA ALA A 500 45.46 33.44 21.88
C ALA A 500 44.89 33.51 23.31
N GLY A 501 43.56 33.65 23.47
CA GLY A 501 42.88 33.69 24.77
C GLY A 501 42.95 35.05 25.46
N VAL A 502 43.13 36.14 24.71
CA VAL A 502 43.14 37.51 25.27
C VAL A 502 41.75 37.87 25.81
N THR A 503 41.66 38.08 27.12
CA THR A 503 40.40 38.44 27.78
C THR A 503 40.26 39.94 28.01
N ILE A 504 39.01 40.43 28.07
CA ILE A 504 38.66 41.82 28.39
C ILE A 504 39.30 42.23 29.72
N GLU A 505 39.27 41.35 30.72
CA GLU A 505 39.82 41.60 32.05
C GLU A 505 41.34 41.74 32.03
N LEU A 506 42.03 40.94 31.21
CA LEU A 506 43.48 41.04 31.03
C LEU A 506 43.85 42.40 30.42
N VAL A 507 43.17 42.80 29.33
CA VAL A 507 43.44 44.09 28.67
C VAL A 507 43.18 45.26 29.64
N ARG A 508 42.08 45.24 30.38
CA ARG A 508 41.78 46.26 31.40
C ARG A 508 42.83 46.30 32.51
N ALA A 509 43.27 45.15 33.01
CA ALA A 509 44.30 45.08 34.05
C ALA A 509 45.63 45.68 33.57
N LEU A 510 46.01 45.45 32.32
CA LEU A 510 47.22 46.02 31.71
C LEU A 510 47.11 47.54 31.58
N MET A 511 45.95 48.05 31.13
CA MET A 511 45.68 49.49 31.05
C MET A 511 45.71 50.16 32.44
N GLU A 512 45.06 49.56 33.44
CA GLU A 512 45.04 50.05 34.83
C GLU A 512 46.46 50.07 35.44
N ALA A 513 47.29 49.10 35.08
CA ALA A 513 48.70 49.03 35.49
C ALA A 513 49.60 50.05 34.75
N GLY A 514 49.04 50.83 33.82
CA GLY A 514 49.74 51.91 33.13
C GLY A 514 50.47 51.49 31.86
N LEU A 515 50.34 50.23 31.40
CA LEU A 515 50.85 49.85 30.08
C LEU A 515 49.96 50.46 29.01
N LYS A 516 50.55 51.33 28.20
CA LYS A 516 49.91 51.95 27.04
C LYS A 516 50.67 51.52 25.78
N GLU A 517 49.98 51.53 24.65
CA GLU A 517 50.56 51.23 23.32
C GLU A 517 51.12 49.80 23.17
N ILE A 518 50.49 48.81 23.82
CA ILE A 518 50.82 47.40 23.62
C ILE A 518 50.44 47.01 22.18
N LYS A 519 51.37 46.40 21.43
CA LYS A 519 51.09 45.89 20.08
C LYS A 519 50.27 44.58 20.15
N PRO A 520 49.42 44.26 19.14
CA PRO A 520 48.62 43.03 19.15
C PRO A 520 49.44 41.78 19.43
N GLY A 521 50.55 41.56 18.72
CA GLY A 521 51.40 40.39 18.95
C GLY A 521 51.98 40.29 20.35
N GLN A 522 52.23 41.41 21.04
CA GLN A 522 52.70 41.38 22.44
C GLN A 522 51.56 41.01 23.40
N LEU A 523 50.33 41.40 23.07
CA LEU A 523 49.16 41.05 23.87
C LEU A 523 48.81 39.57 23.71
N ALA A 524 48.91 39.02 22.50
CA ALA A 524 48.81 37.59 22.23
C ALA A 524 49.89 36.81 23.00
N GLU A 525 51.16 37.22 22.89
CA GLU A 525 52.28 36.58 23.60
C GLU A 525 52.06 36.54 25.12
N LEU A 526 51.52 37.61 25.71
CA LEU A 526 51.18 37.63 27.15
C LEU A 526 50.06 36.62 27.48
N ALA A 527 49.01 36.54 26.67
CA ALA A 527 47.91 35.61 26.91
C ALA A 527 48.34 34.14 26.73
N GLU A 528 49.10 33.84 25.67
CA GLU A 528 49.66 32.50 25.39
C GLU A 528 50.63 32.05 26.49
N ALA A 529 51.42 32.98 27.04
CA ALA A 529 52.30 32.72 28.17
C ALA A 529 51.52 32.49 29.49
N GLY A 530 50.19 32.61 29.51
CA GLY A 530 49.37 32.39 30.69
C GLY A 530 49.34 33.57 31.67
N VAL A 531 49.65 34.79 31.21
CA VAL A 531 49.64 35.98 32.08
C VAL A 531 48.22 36.26 32.56
N THR A 532 48.00 36.13 33.87
CA THR A 532 46.70 36.35 34.50
C THR A 532 46.53 37.79 34.99
N VAL A 533 45.27 38.23 35.14
CA VAL A 533 44.91 39.51 35.81
C VAL A 533 45.56 39.63 37.18
N GLN A 534 45.69 38.53 37.93
CA GLN A 534 46.31 38.52 39.24
C GLN A 534 47.81 38.79 39.17
N MET A 535 48.52 38.23 38.18
CA MET A 535 49.93 38.50 37.93
C MET A 535 50.16 39.99 37.64
N VAL A 536 49.33 40.58 36.76
CA VAL A 536 49.41 42.03 36.44
C VAL A 536 49.21 42.88 37.69
N ARG A 537 48.18 42.59 38.50
CA ARG A 537 47.90 43.32 39.75
C ARG A 537 48.98 43.16 40.82
N ASN A 538 49.57 41.97 40.94
CA ASN A 538 50.65 41.71 41.88
C ASN A 538 51.89 42.53 41.51
N LEU A 539 52.24 42.57 40.22
CA LEU A 539 53.37 43.34 39.73
C LEU A 539 53.16 44.85 39.95
N ALA A 540 51.95 45.36 39.69
CA ALA A 540 51.60 46.76 39.92
C ALA A 540 51.64 47.18 41.41
N LYS A 541 51.27 46.29 42.34
CA LYS A 541 51.30 46.54 43.80
C LYS A 541 52.71 46.47 44.41
N GLY A 542 53.63 45.76 43.75
CA GLY A 542 54.99 45.48 44.26
C GLY A 542 55.94 46.69 44.30
N GLY A 543 55.55 47.85 43.75
CA GLY A 543 56.20 49.15 43.98
C GLY A 543 57.66 49.33 43.52
N LEU A 544 58.28 48.33 42.87
CA LEU A 544 59.71 48.36 42.50
C LEU A 544 60.04 47.81 41.09
N MET A 545 59.05 47.36 40.31
CA MET A 545 59.23 46.89 38.93
C MET A 545 58.29 47.67 38.02
N ASP A 546 58.84 48.29 36.97
CA ASP A 546 58.03 48.87 35.89
C ASP A 546 57.20 47.75 35.25
N VAL A 547 55.87 47.92 35.22
CA VAL A 547 54.99 46.91 34.62
C VAL A 547 55.25 46.98 33.10
N SER A 548 55.92 45.96 32.58
CA SER A 548 56.32 45.88 31.18
C SER A 548 56.07 44.47 30.65
N VAL A 549 55.84 44.35 29.34
CA VAL A 549 55.63 43.05 28.67
C VAL A 549 56.70 42.03 29.08
N LYS A 550 57.98 42.45 29.05
CA LYS A 550 59.11 41.60 29.43
C LYS A 550 59.03 41.08 30.88
N ASN A 551 58.61 41.93 31.81
CA ASN A 551 58.53 41.55 33.23
C ASN A 551 57.33 40.63 33.50
N LEU A 552 56.22 40.83 32.78
CA LEU A 552 55.04 39.96 32.87
C LEU A 552 55.31 38.57 32.28
N LEU A 553 55.96 38.48 31.13
CA LEU A 553 56.38 37.20 30.53
C LEU A 553 57.32 36.43 31.46
N ARG A 554 58.33 37.12 32.00
CA ARG A 554 59.26 36.49 32.96
C ARG A 554 58.55 36.00 34.22
N GLN A 555 57.52 36.71 34.68
CA GLN A 555 56.74 36.28 35.84
C GLN A 555 55.91 35.03 35.51
N ALA A 556 55.32 34.97 34.33
CA ALA A 556 54.55 33.82 33.88
C ALA A 556 55.41 32.57 33.60
N GLU A 557 56.69 32.73 33.24
CA GLU A 557 57.64 31.60 33.15
C GLU A 557 58.05 31.03 34.52
N GLN A 558 57.82 31.76 35.61
CA GLN A 558 58.25 31.41 36.97
C GLN A 558 57.15 30.80 37.83
N ASP A 559 55.89 31.00 37.45
CA ASP A 559 54.68 30.46 38.09
C ASP A 559 54.14 29.26 37.29
#